data_AF-A0A928MB76-F1
#
_entry.id   AF-A0A928MB76-F1
#
_cell.length_a   1.000
_cell.length_b   1.000
_cell.length_c   1.000
_cell.angle_alpha   90.00
_cell.angle_beta   90.00
_cell.angle_gamma   90.00
#
_symmetry.space_group_name_H-M   'P 1'
#
loop_
_entity.id
_entity.type
_entity.pdbx_description
1 polymer ?
#
loop_
_entity_poly.entity_id
_entity_poly.type
_entity_poly.pdbx_seq_one_letter_code
_entity_poly.pdbx_strand_id
1 'polypeptide(L)' 'MQDMKALFEGKNGEKLRALAETPEAKALGALIDPAEMEKAARGGDAAALQEMLQRILSTPQGKKLAQDVSGAMKKK' A
#
# COMPACT_ATOMS: atom_id res chain seq x y z
N MET A 1 -6.44 17.72 1.15
CA MET A 1 -5.77 16.82 2.13
C MET A 1 -6.73 16.24 3.19
N GLN A 2 -8.02 16.61 3.21
CA GLN A 2 -8.98 16.12 4.21
C GLN A 2 -9.48 14.68 3.91
N ASP A 3 -9.52 14.30 2.63
CA ASP A 3 -10.02 13.00 2.17
C ASP A 3 -9.07 11.83 2.46
N MET A 4 -7.76 12.08 2.47
CA MET A 4 -6.77 11.06 2.81
C MET A 4 -6.86 10.67 4.29
N LYS A 5 -7.19 11.62 5.17
CA LYS A 5 -7.35 11.38 6.61
C LYS A 5 -8.60 10.54 6.90
N ALA A 6 -9.71 10.82 6.22
CA ALA A 6 -10.93 10.04 6.32
C ALA A 6 -10.75 8.58 5.84
N LEU A 7 -9.86 8.35 4.86
CA LEU A 7 -9.50 7.01 4.40
C LEU A 7 -8.83 6.17 5.50
N PHE A 8 -8.05 6.81 6.38
CA PHE A 8 -7.36 6.17 7.51
C PHE A 8 -8.18 6.14 8.81
N GLU A 9 -9.19 7.00 8.96
CA GLU A 9 -10.03 7.06 10.18
C GLU A 9 -11.32 6.22 10.11
N GLY A 10 -11.71 5.68 8.94
CA GLY A 10 -12.88 4.81 8.81
C GLY A 10 -12.57 3.30 8.93
N LYS A 11 -13.61 2.43 8.82
CA LYS A 11 -13.48 0.95 8.80
C LYS A 11 -12.47 0.42 7.78
N ASN A 12 -12.22 1.17 6.71
CA ASN A 12 -11.23 0.84 5.69
C ASN A 12 -9.81 1.20 6.15
N GLY A 13 -9.66 2.25 6.95
CA GLY A 13 -8.40 2.67 7.55
C GLY A 13 -7.86 1.66 8.54
N GLU A 14 -8.70 1.11 9.43
CA GLU A 14 -8.30 0.03 10.34
C GLU A 14 -7.86 -1.23 9.60
N LYS A 15 -8.59 -1.61 8.52
CA LYS A 15 -8.19 -2.74 7.66
C LYS A 15 -6.85 -2.49 6.96
N LEU A 16 -6.64 -1.28 6.44
CA LEU A 16 -5.38 -0.89 5.82
C LEU A 16 -4.23 -0.89 6.83
N ARG A 17 -4.49 -0.44 8.06
CA ARG A 17 -3.52 -0.47 9.16
C ARG A 17 -3.13 -1.90 9.51
N ALA A 18 -4.11 -2.78 9.70
CA ALA A 18 -3.89 -4.20 9.96
C ALA A 18 -3.12 -4.89 8.82
N LEU A 19 -3.41 -4.53 7.56
CA LEU A 19 -2.67 -5.02 6.39
C LEU A 19 -1.23 -4.50 6.35
N ALA A 20 -0.99 -3.24 6.74
CA ALA A 20 0.34 -2.65 6.82
C ALA A 20 1.20 -3.29 7.94
N GLU A 21 0.57 -3.87 8.96
CA GLU A 21 1.26 -4.55 10.05
C GLU A 21 1.64 -6.01 9.75
N THR A 22 1.18 -6.56 8.61
CA THR A 22 1.52 -7.93 8.18
C THR A 22 3.03 -8.09 7.94
N PRO A 23 3.58 -9.30 8.16
CA PRO A 23 4.97 -9.61 7.84
C PRO A 23 5.34 -9.26 6.39
N GLU A 24 4.41 -9.52 5.46
CA GLU A 24 4.56 -9.24 4.03
C GLU A 24 4.64 -7.74 3.76
N ALA A 25 3.75 -6.93 4.36
CA ALA A 25 3.81 -5.47 4.21
C ALA A 25 5.07 -4.85 4.82
N LYS A 26 5.53 -5.37 5.97
CA LYS A 26 6.79 -4.94 6.59
C LYS A 26 8.01 -5.33 5.74
N ALA A 27 8.02 -6.54 5.19
CA ALA A 27 9.07 -6.99 4.27
C ALA A 27 9.12 -6.14 3.00
N LEU A 28 7.96 -5.75 2.46
CA LEU A 28 7.88 -4.84 1.33
C LEU A 28 8.34 -3.42 1.69
N GLY A 29 7.99 -2.92 2.87
CA GLY A 29 8.45 -1.62 3.37
C GLY A 29 9.98 -1.53 3.49
N ALA A 30 10.66 -2.65 3.75
CA ALA A 30 12.13 -2.70 3.77
C ALA A 30 12.75 -2.74 2.36
N LEU A 31 11.97 -3.08 1.33
CA LEU A 31 12.41 -3.15 -0.07
C LEU A 31 12.12 -1.86 -0.86
N ILE A 32 11.29 -0.98 -0.30
CA ILE A 32 10.89 0.28 -0.94
C ILE A 32 11.62 1.41 -0.23
N ASP A 33 12.22 2.31 -0.99
CA ASP A 33 12.75 3.55 -0.43
C ASP A 33 11.59 4.48 -0.06
N PRO A 34 11.41 4.80 1.24
CA PRO A 34 10.28 5.61 1.68
C PRO A 34 10.37 7.06 1.18
N ALA A 35 11.58 7.59 0.93
CA ALA A 35 11.75 8.95 0.44
C ALA A 35 11.34 9.06 -1.04
N GLU A 36 11.66 8.05 -1.85
CA GLU A 36 11.20 7.96 -3.25
C GLU A 36 9.67 7.80 -3.33
N MET A 37 9.07 6.99 -2.45
CA MET A 37 7.61 6.85 -2.39
C MET A 37 6.94 8.18 -1.99
N GLU A 38 7.44 8.85 -0.95
CA GLU A 38 6.90 10.15 -0.53
C GLU A 38 7.05 11.20 -1.62
N LYS A 39 8.19 11.22 -2.32
CA LYS A 39 8.45 12.17 -3.41
C LYS A 39 7.51 11.93 -4.59
N ALA A 40 7.31 10.69 -5.00
CA ALA A 40 6.35 10.34 -6.05
C ALA A 40 4.91 10.68 -5.63
N ALA A 41 4.54 10.39 -4.38
CA ALA A 41 3.21 10.70 -3.83
C ALA A 41 2.95 12.21 -3.73
N ARG A 42 3.92 13.00 -3.24
CA ARG A 42 3.80 14.46 -3.13
C ARG A 42 3.91 15.15 -4.49
N GLY A 43 4.71 14.61 -5.39
CA GLY A 43 4.87 15.11 -6.75
C GLY A 43 3.67 14.82 -7.66
N GLY A 44 2.77 13.92 -7.25
CA GLY A 44 1.67 13.47 -8.10
C GLY A 44 2.12 12.63 -9.29
N ASP A 45 3.32 12.03 -9.21
CA ASP A 45 3.92 11.27 -10.30
C ASP A 45 3.29 9.87 -10.35
N ALA A 46 2.14 9.80 -11.02
CA ALA A 46 1.35 8.59 -11.15
C ALA A 46 2.11 7.46 -11.86
N ALA A 47 3.03 7.80 -12.77
CA ALA A 47 3.86 6.82 -13.47
C ALA A 47 4.87 6.16 -12.51
N ALA A 48 5.60 6.97 -11.73
CA ALA A 48 6.53 6.47 -10.73
C ALA A 48 5.80 5.64 -9.66
N LEU A 49 4.64 6.09 -9.19
CA LEU A 49 3.82 5.32 -8.24
C LEU A 49 3.36 3.99 -8.82
N GLN A 50 2.95 3.96 -10.09
CA GLN A 50 2.51 2.75 -10.77
C GLN A 50 3.68 1.77 -10.99
N GLU A 51 4.86 2.24 -11.40
CA GLU A 51 6.05 1.40 -11.51
C GLU A 51 6.48 0.82 -10.17
N MET A 52 6.47 1.61 -9.09
CA MET A 52 6.75 1.13 -7.74
C MET A 52 5.74 0.05 -7.32
N LEU A 53 4.44 0.29 -7.53
CA LEU A 53 3.40 -0.70 -7.29
C LEU A 53 3.62 -1.98 -8.11
N GLN A 54 3.96 -1.88 -9.39
CA GLN A 54 4.23 -3.05 -10.23
C GLN A 54 5.45 -3.84 -9.74
N ARG A 55 6.51 -3.17 -9.30
CA ARG A 55 7.72 -3.81 -8.74
C ARG A 55 7.37 -4.56 -7.45
N ILE A 56 6.61 -3.93 -6.56
CA ILE A 56 6.11 -4.55 -5.33
C ILE A 56 5.28 -5.79 -5.66
N LEU A 57 4.28 -5.67 -6.54
CA LEU A 57 3.37 -6.74 -6.95
C LEU A 57 4.05 -7.86 -7.76
N SER A 58 5.25 -7.63 -8.27
CA SER A 58 6.04 -8.66 -8.95
C SER A 58 6.73 -9.61 -7.96
N THR A 59 6.90 -9.19 -6.69
CA THR A 59 7.52 -10.02 -5.64
C THR A 59 6.53 -11.03 -5.05
N PRO A 60 7.00 -12.18 -4.51
CA PRO A 60 6.15 -13.15 -3.82
C PRO A 60 5.36 -12.53 -2.66
N GLN A 61 6.00 -11.66 -1.87
CA GLN A 61 5.34 -10.95 -0.76
C GLN A 61 4.27 -9.98 -1.26
N GLY A 62 4.54 -9.21 -2.32
CA GLY A 62 3.59 -8.26 -2.89
C GLY A 62 2.36 -8.93 -3.51
N LYS A 63 2.53 -10.07 -4.16
CA LYS A 63 1.40 -10.87 -4.65
C LYS A 63 0.50 -11.34 -3.51
N LYS A 64 1.10 -11.81 -2.41
CA LYS A 64 0.37 -12.28 -1.24
C LYS A 64 -0.38 -11.15 -0.54
N LEU A 65 0.28 -10.01 -0.33
CA LEU A 65 -0.36 -8.81 0.22
C LEU A 65 -1.54 -8.33 -0.66
N ALA A 66 -1.40 -8.36 -1.99
CA ALA A 66 -2.48 -7.97 -2.90
C ALA A 66 -3.69 -8.91 -2.83
N GLN A 67 -3.45 -10.21 -2.62
CA GLN A 67 -4.50 -11.19 -2.38
C GLN A 67 -5.21 -10.94 -1.04
N ASP A 68 -4.46 -10.66 0.03
CA ASP A 68 -5.02 -10.34 1.35
C ASP A 68 -5.85 -9.05 1.32
N VAL A 69 -5.35 -8.01 0.65
CA VAL A 69 -6.09 -6.75 0.43
C VAL A 69 -7.37 -7.02 -0.37
N SER A 70 -7.28 -7.73 -1.49
CA SER A 70 -8.46 -8.07 -2.32
C SER A 70 -9.49 -8.88 -1.53
N GLY A 71 -9.05 -9.83 -0.69
CA GLY A 71 -9.93 -10.59 0.18
C GLY A 71 -10.61 -9.72 1.24
N ALA A 72 -9.85 -8.81 1.86
CA ALA A 72 -10.36 -7.87 2.87
C ALA A 72 -11.34 -6.82 2.30
N MET A 73 -11.18 -6.47 1.01
CA MET A 73 -12.06 -5.56 0.27
C MET A 73 -13.29 -6.25 -0.33
N LYS A 74 -13.19 -7.52 -0.76
CA LYS A 74 -14.32 -8.28 -1.31
C LYS A 74 -15.32 -8.77 -0.26
N LYS A 75 -14.93 -8.90 1.01
CA LYS A 75 -15.88 -9.12 2.11
C LYS A 75 -16.68 -7.83 2.34
N LYS A 76 -17.73 -7.67 1.52
CA LYS A 76 -18.82 -6.71 1.67
C LYS A 76 -19.97 -7.37 2.43
#